data_AF-A0AA38IYE2-F1
#
_entry.id   AF-A0AA38IYE2-F1
#
_cell.length_a   1.000
_cell.length_b   1.000
_cell.length_c   1.000
_cell.angle_alpha   90.00
_cell.angle_beta   90.00
_cell.angle_gamma   90.00
#
_symmetry.space_group_name_H-M   'P 1'
#
loop_
_entity.id
_entity.type
_entity.pdbx_description
1 polymer ?
#
loop_
_entity_poly.entity_id
_entity_poly.type
_entity_poly.pdbx_seq_one_letter_code
_entity_poly.pdbx_strand_id
1 'polypeptide(L)'
;MNQQNFLKWFENQLLMKLEEPSLIIMDNASYHSTLANKCPNGSWKKAEIREWLEQLDISSDPQLLKTELLHLVAQNKPPKTYVADELAHQYGHRVLRLPPYHCVFNPIENIWGIAKNYYSKHIGREGYGHKNAVEMWKEALAHVTPTMWKNTVDYTNKIIQQWWERELLFDREEIAPLIIDINEDSDYSFSDYDSEDDNTAEGIQPL
;
A
#
# COMPACT_ATOMS: atom_id res chain seq x y z
N MET A 1 -1.55 -7.06 15.80
CA MET A 1 -2.25 -5.78 16.04
C MET A 1 -3.68 -5.91 15.50
N ASN A 2 -4.69 -5.31 16.14
CA ASN A 2 -6.07 -5.25 15.61
C ASN A 2 -6.51 -3.79 15.49
N GLN A 3 -7.64 -3.53 14.83
CA GLN A 3 -8.13 -2.17 14.59
C GLN A 3 -8.34 -1.38 15.90
N GLN A 4 -8.93 -2.00 16.91
CA GLN A 4 -9.24 -1.32 18.18
C GLN A 4 -7.96 -0.85 18.89
N ASN A 5 -6.95 -1.74 18.97
CA ASN A 5 -5.67 -1.41 19.58
C ASN A 5 -4.91 -0.37 18.76
N PHE A 6 -4.99 -0.44 17.43
CA PHE A 6 -4.40 0.56 16.54
C PHE A 6 -5.04 1.93 16.77
N LEU A 7 -6.37 2.05 16.69
CA LEU A 7 -7.06 3.33 16.86
C LEU A 7 -6.82 3.91 18.26
N LYS A 8 -6.82 3.08 19.30
CA LYS A 8 -6.49 3.51 20.66
C LYS A 8 -5.08 4.09 20.75
N TRP A 9 -4.08 3.44 20.15
CA TRP A 9 -2.72 3.98 20.10
C TRP A 9 -2.65 5.25 19.24
N PHE A 10 -3.29 5.22 18.07
CA PHE A 10 -3.27 6.32 17.11
C PHE A 10 -3.81 7.61 17.76
N GLU A 11 -4.98 7.54 18.38
CA GLU A 11 -5.58 8.66 19.10
C GLU A 11 -4.76 9.06 20.34
N ASN A 12 -4.58 8.13 21.28
CA ASN A 12 -4.09 8.48 22.63
C ASN A 12 -2.58 8.67 22.71
N GLN A 13 -1.82 8.25 21.70
CA GLN A 13 -0.35 8.35 21.71
C GLN A 13 0.19 9.17 20.55
N LEU A 14 -0.28 8.93 19.32
CA LEU A 14 0.25 9.65 18.16
C LEU A 14 -0.39 11.04 18.06
N LEU A 15 -1.70 11.11 17.82
CA LEU A 15 -2.40 12.38 17.54
C LEU A 15 -2.30 13.35 18.72
N MET A 16 -2.47 12.88 19.95
CA MET A 16 -2.34 13.70 21.16
C MET A 16 -0.93 14.30 21.40
N LYS A 17 0.11 13.76 20.75
CA LYS A 17 1.50 14.25 20.89
C LYS A 17 1.95 15.13 19.72
N LEU A 18 1.15 15.24 18.67
CA LEU A 18 1.45 16.12 17.54
C LEU A 18 0.96 17.52 17.88
N GLU A 19 1.89 18.46 18.08
CA GLU A 19 1.57 19.84 18.50
C GLU A 19 1.11 20.73 17.34
N GLU A 20 1.36 20.31 16.09
CA GLU A 20 1.04 21.07 14.89
C GLU A 20 0.31 20.22 13.83
N PRO A 21 -0.51 20.85 12.96
CA PRO A 21 -1.11 20.20 11.81
C PRO A 21 -0.05 19.44 11.00
N SER A 22 -0.26 18.14 10.81
CA SER A 22 0.76 17.23 10.30
C SER A 22 0.19 16.36 9.18
N LEU A 23 1.07 15.95 8.25
CA LEU A 23 0.76 14.95 7.24
C LEU A 23 1.24 13.58 7.71
N ILE A 24 0.31 12.67 7.97
CA ILE A 24 0.57 11.30 8.43
C ILE A 24 0.62 10.39 7.21
N ILE A 25 1.78 9.79 6.94
CA ILE A 25 1.94 8.80 5.88
C ILE A 25 1.52 7.43 6.43
N MET A 26 0.58 6.78 5.74
CA MET A 26 -0.01 5.50 6.18
C MET A 26 0.11 4.45 5.08
N ASP A 27 0.52 3.24 5.43
CA ASP A 27 0.47 2.09 4.53
C ASP A 27 -0.94 1.47 4.51
N ASN A 28 -1.13 0.43 3.68
CA ASN A 28 -2.44 -0.18 3.45
C ASN A 28 -2.68 -1.43 4.30
N ALA A 29 -2.09 -1.53 5.50
CA ALA A 29 -2.42 -2.65 6.39
C ALA A 29 -3.94 -2.66 6.67
N SER A 30 -4.52 -3.85 6.76
CA SER A 30 -5.97 -4.03 6.83
C SER A 30 -6.61 -3.29 8.00
N TYR A 31 -5.92 -3.23 9.14
CA TYR A 31 -6.37 -2.54 10.36
C TYR A 31 -6.22 -1.01 10.30
N HIS A 32 -5.46 -0.47 9.36
CA HIS A 32 -5.44 0.97 9.05
C HIS A 32 -6.56 1.36 8.08
N SER A 33 -7.09 0.40 7.33
CA SER A 33 -7.93 0.62 6.15
C SER A 33 -9.40 0.29 6.39
N THR A 34 -9.87 0.42 7.64
CA THR A 34 -11.29 0.25 7.95
C THR A 34 -12.11 1.38 7.36
N LEU A 35 -13.09 1.02 6.51
CA LEU A 35 -13.99 1.96 5.88
C LEU A 35 -14.93 2.61 6.90
N ALA A 36 -15.02 3.93 6.85
CA ALA A 36 -16.05 4.69 7.55
C ALA A 36 -17.36 4.67 6.75
N ASN A 37 -17.29 4.89 5.43
CA ASN A 37 -18.43 4.80 4.52
C ASN A 37 -18.60 3.39 3.92
N LYS A 38 -19.23 2.48 4.66
CA LYS A 38 -19.52 1.13 4.15
C LYS A 38 -20.54 1.19 3.02
N CYS A 39 -20.18 0.60 1.88
CA CYS A 39 -21.09 0.42 0.75
C CYS A 39 -21.79 -0.94 0.84
N PRO A 40 -23.08 -1.03 0.44
CA PRO A 40 -23.78 -2.30 0.36
C PRO A 40 -23.09 -3.29 -0.59
N ASN A 41 -23.21 -4.57 -0.26
CA ASN A 41 -22.70 -5.66 -1.08
C ASN A 41 -23.69 -6.84 -1.13
N GLY A 42 -23.31 -7.93 -1.79
CA GLY A 42 -24.16 -9.11 -1.98
C GLY A 42 -24.68 -9.76 -0.68
N SER A 43 -24.07 -9.50 0.48
CA SER A 43 -24.54 -10.02 1.77
C SER A 43 -25.63 -9.16 2.42
N TRP A 44 -25.78 -7.90 2.04
CA TRP A 44 -26.78 -6.98 2.61
C TRP A 44 -28.20 -7.40 2.23
N LYS A 45 -29.18 -7.12 3.08
CA LYS A 45 -30.59 -7.35 2.76
C LYS A 45 -31.05 -6.34 1.71
N LYS A 46 -32.05 -6.73 0.90
CA LYS A 46 -32.61 -5.87 -0.15
C LYS A 46 -33.11 -4.52 0.40
N ALA A 47 -33.72 -4.53 1.59
CA ALA A 47 -34.18 -3.32 2.26
C ALA A 47 -33.02 -2.38 2.67
N GLU A 48 -31.94 -2.93 3.24
CA GLU A 48 -30.76 -2.15 3.64
C GLU A 48 -30.06 -1.50 2.44
N ILE A 49 -30.04 -2.19 1.28
CA ILE A 49 -29.50 -1.62 0.03
C ILE A 49 -30.34 -0.42 -0.43
N ARG A 50 -31.67 -0.47 -0.27
CA ARG A 50 -32.56 0.64 -0.63
C ARG A 50 -32.41 1.83 0.28
N GLU A 51 -32.39 1.59 1.59
CA GLU A 51 -32.17 2.65 2.59
C GLU A 51 -30.85 3.39 2.32
N TRP A 52 -29.79 2.67 1.94
CA TRP A 52 -28.53 3.29 1.56
C TRP A 52 -28.62 4.14 0.27
N LEU A 53 -29.38 3.69 -0.74
CA LEU A 53 -29.61 4.49 -1.95
C LEU A 53 -30.45 5.74 -1.66
N GLU A 54 -31.46 5.62 -0.79
CA GLU A 54 -32.28 6.75 -0.33
C GLU A 54 -31.46 7.78 0.44
N GLN A 55 -30.49 7.35 1.26
CA GLN A 55 -29.56 8.26 1.95
C GLN A 55 -28.67 9.07 0.99
N LEU A 56 -28.51 8.61 -0.26
CA LEU A 56 -27.80 9.33 -1.32
C LEU A 56 -28.74 10.08 -2.27
N ASP A 57 -30.03 10.23 -1.90
CA ASP A 57 -31.09 10.80 -2.74
C ASP A 57 -31.29 10.07 -4.09
N ILE A 58 -30.98 8.77 -4.13
CA ILE A 58 -31.18 7.93 -5.32
C ILE A 58 -32.49 7.16 -5.18
N SER A 59 -33.52 7.58 -5.92
CA SER A 59 -34.80 6.88 -5.97
C SER A 59 -34.64 5.49 -6.59
N SER A 60 -35.08 4.45 -5.88
CA SER A 60 -35.02 3.07 -6.35
C SER A 60 -36.42 2.46 -6.40
N ASP A 61 -36.76 1.77 -7.49
CA ASP A 61 -38.07 1.16 -7.66
C ASP A 61 -38.25 -0.06 -6.72
N PRO A 62 -39.35 -0.13 -5.95
CA PRO A 62 -39.73 -1.26 -5.10
C PRO A 62 -39.75 -2.65 -5.77
N GLN A 63 -39.82 -2.72 -7.10
CA GLN A 63 -39.80 -3.99 -7.85
C GLN A 63 -38.40 -4.45 -8.26
N LEU A 64 -37.40 -3.55 -8.30
CA LEU A 64 -36.04 -3.89 -8.74
C LEU A 64 -35.47 -5.10 -8.00
N LEU A 65 -34.81 -6.00 -8.72
CA LEU A 65 -34.10 -7.14 -8.18
C LEU A 65 -32.89 -6.67 -7.36
N LYS A 66 -32.41 -7.54 -6.46
CA LYS A 66 -31.23 -7.24 -5.64
C LYS A 66 -30.00 -6.92 -6.49
N THR A 67 -29.86 -7.60 -7.63
CA THR A 67 -28.77 -7.40 -8.59
C THR A 67 -28.82 -6.01 -9.23
N GLU A 68 -30.00 -5.55 -9.61
CA GLU A 68 -30.21 -4.21 -10.20
C GLU A 68 -29.93 -3.11 -9.18
N LEU A 69 -30.36 -3.30 -7.93
CA LEU A 69 -30.01 -2.39 -6.83
C LEU A 69 -28.49 -2.33 -6.59
N LEU A 70 -27.79 -3.47 -6.64
CA LEU A 70 -26.33 -3.49 -6.52
C LEU A 70 -25.63 -2.84 -7.72
N HIS A 71 -26.23 -2.87 -8.90
CA HIS A 71 -25.73 -2.14 -10.07
C HIS A 71 -25.83 -0.63 -9.86
N LEU A 72 -26.97 -0.13 -9.36
CA LEU A 72 -27.13 1.27 -8.98
C LEU A 72 -26.14 1.69 -7.89
N VAL A 73 -25.94 0.85 -6.87
CA VAL A 73 -24.91 1.07 -5.85
C VAL A 73 -23.53 1.20 -6.49
N ALA A 74 -23.17 0.32 -7.43
CA ALA A 74 -21.87 0.36 -8.11
C ALA A 74 -21.63 1.64 -8.91
N GLN A 75 -22.66 2.16 -9.57
CA GLN A 75 -22.60 3.41 -10.35
C GLN A 75 -22.47 4.65 -9.47
N ASN A 76 -22.95 4.60 -8.23
CA ASN A 76 -23.04 5.76 -7.34
C ASN A 76 -22.17 5.60 -6.08
N LYS A 77 -21.10 4.80 -6.13
CA LYS A 77 -20.22 4.62 -4.96
C LYS A 77 -19.48 5.92 -4.66
N PRO A 78 -19.62 6.49 -3.45
CA PRO A 78 -18.77 7.58 -3.04
C PRO A 78 -17.30 7.12 -2.94
N PRO A 79 -16.34 8.05 -3.00
CA PRO A 79 -14.95 7.75 -2.70
C PRO A 79 -14.83 7.11 -1.31
N LYS A 80 -13.95 6.12 -1.16
CA LYS A 80 -13.74 5.44 0.13
C LYS A 80 -13.17 6.43 1.14
N THR A 81 -13.77 6.48 2.33
CA THR A 81 -13.25 7.17 3.51
C THR A 81 -12.89 6.14 4.58
N TYR A 82 -11.90 6.47 5.39
CA TYR A 82 -11.35 5.57 6.40
C TYR A 82 -11.48 6.17 7.78
N VAL A 83 -11.80 5.32 8.76
CA VAL A 83 -12.01 5.74 10.16
C VAL A 83 -10.78 6.46 10.73
N ALA A 84 -9.59 5.96 10.42
CA ALA A 84 -8.35 6.58 10.87
C ALA A 84 -8.11 7.98 10.25
N ASP A 85 -8.55 8.17 9.00
CA ASP A 85 -8.34 9.42 8.26
C ASP A 85 -9.29 10.50 8.77
N GLU A 86 -10.56 10.13 9.03
CA GLU A 86 -11.54 11.01 9.67
C GLU A 86 -11.10 11.40 11.09
N LEU A 87 -10.57 10.44 11.86
CA LEU A 87 -10.06 10.70 13.19
C LEU A 87 -8.86 11.66 13.16
N ALA A 88 -7.87 11.42 12.28
CA ALA A 88 -6.75 12.33 12.11
C ALA A 88 -7.22 13.74 11.72
N HIS A 89 -8.24 13.83 10.85
CA HIS A 89 -8.82 15.10 10.42
C HIS A 89 -9.47 15.87 11.57
N GLN A 90 -10.18 15.20 12.47
CA GLN A 90 -10.77 15.82 13.67
C GLN A 90 -9.72 16.46 14.58
N TYR A 91 -8.51 15.91 14.61
CA TYR A 91 -7.36 16.45 15.35
C TYR A 91 -6.56 17.49 14.55
N GLY A 92 -7.00 17.87 13.35
CA GLY A 92 -6.33 18.87 12.51
C GLY A 92 -5.18 18.31 11.66
N HIS A 93 -5.04 17.00 11.54
CA HIS A 93 -4.03 16.35 10.71
C HIS A 93 -4.63 15.83 9.40
N ARG A 94 -3.75 15.45 8.45
CA ARG A 94 -4.14 14.85 7.18
C ARG A 94 -3.46 13.50 7.03
N VAL A 95 -4.13 12.53 6.41
CA VAL A 95 -3.52 11.23 6.08
C VAL A 95 -3.20 11.18 4.59
N LEU A 96 -2.00 10.73 4.26
CA LEU A 96 -1.58 10.36 2.91
C LEU A 96 -1.36 8.85 2.87
N ARG A 97 -2.19 8.14 2.10
CA ARG A 97 -2.07 6.69 1.93
C ARG A 97 -1.14 6.36 0.79
N LEU A 98 -0.20 5.46 1.06
CA LEU A 98 0.72 4.97 0.03
C LEU A 98 0.00 4.05 -0.96
N PRO A 99 0.46 3.98 -2.21
CA PRO A 99 -0.01 2.96 -3.14
C PRO A 99 0.24 1.52 -2.60
N PRO A 100 -0.66 0.56 -2.84
CA PRO A 100 -0.48 -0.83 -2.41
C PRO A 100 0.83 -1.41 -2.95
N TYR A 101 1.57 -2.16 -2.13
CA TYR A 101 2.84 -2.81 -2.49
C TYR A 101 4.01 -1.87 -2.84
N HIS A 102 3.89 -0.57 -2.58
CA HIS A 102 4.95 0.42 -2.82
C HIS A 102 5.59 0.93 -1.52
N CYS A 103 6.08 0.01 -0.68
CA CYS A 103 6.74 0.36 0.58
C CYS A 103 8.01 1.20 0.40
N VAL A 104 8.60 1.22 -0.81
CA VAL A 104 9.73 2.09 -1.18
C VAL A 104 9.44 3.59 -1.00
N PHE A 105 8.16 3.98 -1.06
CA PHE A 105 7.71 5.35 -0.81
C PHE A 105 7.49 5.65 0.68
N ASN A 106 7.75 4.69 1.56
CA ASN A 106 7.64 4.87 3.00
C ASN A 106 9.02 5.05 3.63
N PRO A 107 9.40 6.26 4.08
CA PRO A 107 10.73 6.49 4.66
C PRO A 107 10.96 5.69 5.96
N ILE A 108 9.90 5.32 6.69
CA ILE A 108 10.05 4.56 7.94
C ILE A 108 10.66 3.16 7.72
N GLU A 109 10.51 2.57 6.53
CA GLU A 109 11.06 1.24 6.22
C GLU A 109 12.60 1.26 6.26
N ASN A 110 13.20 2.32 5.71
CA ASN A 110 14.63 2.54 5.73
C ASN A 110 15.13 2.83 7.16
N ILE A 111 14.37 3.61 7.95
CA ILE A 111 14.69 3.87 9.36
C ILE A 111 14.65 2.58 10.18
N TRP A 112 13.64 1.74 9.97
CA TRP A 112 13.60 0.42 10.58
C TRP A 112 14.75 -0.46 10.13
N GLY A 113 15.18 -0.39 8.88
CA GLY A 113 16.38 -1.06 8.38
C GLY A 113 17.63 -0.65 9.16
N ILE A 114 17.83 0.66 9.36
CA ILE A 114 18.94 1.22 10.14
C ILE A 114 18.90 0.70 11.59
N ALA A 115 17.75 0.83 12.26
CA ALA A 115 17.60 0.42 13.66
C ALA A 115 17.80 -1.10 13.83
N LYS A 116 17.22 -1.92 12.94
CA LYS A 116 17.42 -3.38 12.94
C LYS A 116 18.88 -3.75 12.72
N ASN A 117 19.57 -3.09 11.80
CA ASN A 117 20.98 -3.35 11.55
C ASN A 117 21.85 -3.00 12.77
N TYR A 118 21.54 -1.91 13.46
CA TYR A 118 22.19 -1.58 14.73
C TYR A 118 21.92 -2.69 15.76
N TYR A 119 20.66 -3.00 16.01
CA TYR A 119 20.22 -4.04 16.94
C TYR A 119 20.94 -5.38 16.69
N SER A 120 20.93 -5.88 15.45
CA SER A 120 21.55 -7.17 15.09
C SER A 120 23.07 -7.20 15.32
N LYS A 121 23.77 -6.07 15.12
CA LYS A 121 25.22 -5.96 15.40
C LYS A 121 25.54 -5.87 16.89
N HIS A 122 24.54 -5.58 17.72
CA HIS A 122 24.72 -5.22 19.14
C HIS A 122 24.02 -6.21 20.09
N ILE A 123 23.17 -7.11 19.57
CA ILE A 123 22.45 -8.11 20.35
C ILE A 123 23.41 -9.06 21.07
N GLY A 124 23.02 -9.53 22.25
CA GLY A 124 23.76 -10.55 23.00
C GLY A 124 24.91 -10.00 23.85
N ARG A 125 25.27 -8.72 23.74
CA ARG A 125 26.31 -8.07 24.56
C ARG A 125 26.10 -8.23 26.06
N GLU A 126 24.84 -8.12 26.50
CA GLU A 126 24.44 -8.25 27.89
C GLU A 126 23.58 -9.51 28.13
N GLY A 127 23.54 -10.44 27.17
CA GLY A 127 22.70 -11.63 27.18
C GLY A 127 21.31 -11.43 26.53
N TYR A 128 20.55 -12.52 26.43
CA TYR A 128 19.31 -12.60 25.63
C TYR A 128 18.02 -12.47 26.47
N GLY A 129 18.12 -11.96 27.69
CA GLY A 129 16.96 -11.75 28.56
C GLY A 129 16.00 -10.68 27.99
N HIS A 130 14.72 -10.79 28.29
CA HIS A 130 13.69 -9.85 27.83
C HIS A 130 14.04 -8.38 28.11
N LYS A 131 14.51 -8.09 29.33
CA LYS A 131 14.95 -6.74 29.73
C LYS A 131 16.06 -6.21 28.82
N ASN A 132 17.06 -7.04 28.53
CA ASN A 132 18.23 -6.65 27.75
C ASN A 132 17.83 -6.43 26.27
N ALA A 133 16.90 -7.23 25.75
CA ALA A 133 16.32 -7.00 24.43
C ALA A 133 15.59 -5.66 24.33
N VAL A 134 14.83 -5.26 25.37
CA VAL A 134 14.13 -3.97 25.41
C VAL A 134 15.12 -2.80 25.48
N GLU A 135 16.14 -2.86 26.34
CA GLU A 135 17.16 -1.81 26.42
C GLU A 135 17.95 -1.69 25.10
N MET A 136 18.28 -2.83 24.47
CA MET A 136 18.93 -2.83 23.16
C MET A 136 18.08 -2.17 22.07
N TRP A 137 16.76 -2.37 22.08
CA TRP A 137 15.87 -1.66 21.16
C TRP A 137 15.79 -0.16 21.44
N LYS A 138 15.80 0.26 22.71
CA LYS A 138 15.87 1.69 23.05
C LYS A 138 17.15 2.33 22.54
N GLU A 139 18.29 1.65 22.71
CA GLU A 139 19.57 2.09 22.18
C GLU A 139 19.56 2.17 20.65
N ALA A 140 19.07 1.14 19.97
CA ALA A 140 18.98 1.10 18.51
C ALA A 140 18.09 2.22 17.94
N LEU A 141 16.98 2.55 18.62
CA LEU A 141 16.12 3.67 18.24
C LEU A 141 16.77 5.02 18.53
N ALA A 142 17.48 5.16 19.65
CA ALA A 142 18.22 6.37 20.00
C ALA A 142 19.41 6.65 19.05
N HIS A 143 19.96 5.60 18.43
CA HIS A 143 20.98 5.73 17.39
C HIS A 143 20.46 6.43 16.12
N VAL A 144 19.15 6.41 15.87
CA VAL A 144 18.55 7.08 14.71
C VAL A 144 18.50 8.60 14.97
N THR A 145 19.39 9.33 14.31
CA THR A 145 19.48 10.79 14.47
C THR A 145 18.50 11.55 13.55
N PRO A 146 18.20 12.84 13.86
CA PRO A 146 17.42 13.70 12.96
C PRO A 146 18.01 13.81 11.55
N THR A 147 19.34 13.82 11.42
CA THR A 147 20.02 13.86 10.12
C THR A 147 19.75 12.58 9.32
N MET A 148 19.74 11.41 9.97
CA MET A 148 19.43 10.14 9.31
C MET A 148 17.97 10.08 8.84
N TRP A 149 17.04 10.60 9.65
CA TRP A 149 15.65 10.80 9.25
C TRP A 149 15.54 11.69 8.02
N LYS A 150 16.15 12.88 8.05
CA LYS A 150 16.15 13.81 6.92
C LYS A 150 16.69 13.16 5.64
N ASN A 151 17.86 12.53 5.71
CA ASN A 151 18.48 11.87 4.56
C ASN A 151 17.59 10.76 3.98
N THR A 152 16.87 10.04 4.85
CA THR A 152 15.95 8.98 4.43
C THR A 152 14.74 9.55 3.70
N VAL A 153 14.17 10.65 4.21
CA VAL A 153 13.06 11.36 3.54
C VAL A 153 13.52 11.93 2.20
N ASP A 154 14.69 12.56 2.14
CA ASP A 154 15.26 13.10 0.90
C ASP A 154 15.49 12.00 -0.15
N TYR A 155 16.00 10.84 0.28
CA TYR A 155 16.15 9.67 -0.57
C TYR A 155 14.82 9.16 -1.11
N THR A 156 13.80 9.00 -0.24
CA THR A 156 12.46 8.58 -0.65
C THR A 156 11.84 9.57 -1.65
N ASN A 157 11.99 10.87 -1.41
CA ASN A 157 11.53 11.91 -2.35
C ASN A 157 12.22 11.79 -3.71
N LYS A 158 13.53 11.52 -3.73
CA LYS A 158 14.27 11.30 -4.98
C LYS A 158 13.72 10.09 -5.76
N ILE A 159 13.42 8.98 -5.09
CA ILE A 159 12.81 7.81 -5.74
C ILE A 159 11.44 8.19 -6.33
N ILE A 160 10.60 8.89 -5.57
CA ILE A 160 9.27 9.32 -6.04
C ILE A 160 9.39 10.15 -7.31
N GLN A 161 10.32 11.11 -7.35
CA GLN A 161 10.55 11.96 -8.53
C GLN A 161 11.06 11.15 -9.73
N GLN A 162 12.02 10.25 -9.53
CA GLN A 162 12.53 9.38 -10.60
C GLN A 162 11.43 8.51 -11.23
N TRP A 163 10.53 7.99 -10.40
CA TRP A 163 9.40 7.20 -10.89
C TRP A 163 8.42 8.08 -11.65
N TRP A 164 8.08 9.25 -11.09
CA TRP A 164 7.22 10.22 -11.76
C TRP A 164 7.75 10.62 -13.15
N GLU A 165 9.03 10.96 -13.25
CA GLU A 165 9.69 11.30 -14.51
C GLU A 165 9.63 10.15 -15.53
N ARG A 166 9.83 8.91 -15.07
CA ARG A 166 9.73 7.72 -15.92
C ARG A 166 8.31 7.51 -16.45
N GLU A 167 7.29 7.61 -15.59
CA GLU A 167 5.89 7.44 -16.01
C GLU A 167 5.45 8.56 -16.96
N LEU A 168 5.90 9.81 -16.74
CA LEU A 168 5.60 10.94 -17.63
C LEU A 168 6.10 10.72 -19.08
N LEU A 169 7.17 9.95 -19.27
CA LEU A 169 7.67 9.61 -20.61
C LEU A 169 6.70 8.66 -21.32
N PHE A 170 6.14 7.68 -20.61
CA PHE A 170 5.16 6.75 -21.17
C PHE A 170 3.83 7.44 -21.52
N ASP A 171 3.40 8.43 -20.74
CA ASP A 171 2.18 9.20 -21.04
C ASP A 171 2.36 10.18 -22.22
N ARG A 172 3.60 10.57 -22.54
CA ARG A 172 3.91 11.49 -23.66
C ARG A 172 4.21 10.77 -24.96
N GLU A 173 4.69 9.54 -24.90
CA GLU A 173 4.75 8.68 -26.07
C GLU A 173 3.31 8.31 -26.43
N GLU A 174 2.71 9.04 -27.38
CA GLU A 174 1.51 8.59 -28.06
C GLU A 174 1.78 7.15 -28.51
N ILE A 175 1.17 6.18 -27.82
CA ILE A 175 1.23 4.78 -28.21
C ILE A 175 0.65 4.75 -29.63
N ALA A 176 1.53 4.64 -30.62
CA ALA A 176 1.13 4.56 -32.01
C ALA A 176 0.12 3.40 -32.10
N PRO A 177 -1.00 3.58 -32.81
CA PRO A 177 -2.00 2.54 -32.94
C PRO A 177 -1.30 1.27 -33.42
N LEU A 178 -1.54 0.16 -32.74
CA LEU A 178 -1.05 -1.14 -33.13
C LEU A 178 -1.85 -1.54 -34.38
N ILE A 179 -1.33 -1.17 -35.56
CA ILE A 179 -1.93 -1.51 -36.86
C ILE A 179 -1.60 -2.97 -37.12
N ILE A 180 -2.56 -3.86 -36.84
CA ILE A 180 -2.53 -5.23 -37.34
C ILE A 180 -3.12 -5.15 -38.76
N ASP A 181 -2.27 -5.12 -39.77
CA ASP A 181 -2.72 -5.26 -41.15
C ASP A 181 -3.10 -6.73 -41.39
N ILE A 182 -4.39 -6.99 -41.60
CA ILE A 182 -4.94 -8.34 -41.82
C ILE A 182 -4.85 -8.70 -43.32
N ASN A 183 -4.37 -7.78 -44.17
CA ASN A 183 -4.34 -7.94 -45.63
C ASN A 183 -2.93 -8.09 -46.23
N GLU A 184 -1.88 -8.20 -45.42
CA GLU A 184 -0.60 -8.67 -45.91
C GLU A 184 -0.48 -10.17 -45.65
N ASP A 185 -0.68 -10.96 -46.71
CA ASP A 185 -0.07 -12.28 -46.87
C ASP A 185 1.45 -12.12 -46.81
N SER A 186 1.97 -11.92 -45.61
CA SER A 186 3.40 -11.96 -45.32
C SER A 186 3.72 -13.39 -44.92
N ASP A 187 4.40 -14.08 -45.83
CA ASP A 187 5.09 -15.34 -45.55
C ASP A 187 6.11 -15.10 -44.44
N TYR A 188 5.68 -15.27 -43.19
CA TYR A 188 6.58 -15.40 -42.06
C TYR A 188 7.34 -16.72 -42.21
N SER A 189 8.54 -16.63 -42.78
CA SER A 189 9.58 -17.65 -42.63
C SER A 189 9.92 -17.75 -41.15
N PHE A 190 9.30 -18.72 -40.49
CA PHE A 190 9.72 -19.25 -39.21
C PHE A 190 11.08 -19.93 -39.44
N SER A 191 12.17 -19.21 -39.17
CA SER A 191 13.48 -19.85 -39.05
C SER A 191 13.53 -20.56 -37.71
N ASP A 192 13.13 -21.84 -37.73
CA ASP A 192 13.54 -22.85 -36.76
C ASP A 192 15.08 -22.86 -36.71
N TYR A 193 15.64 -22.28 -35.65
CA TYR A 193 16.93 -22.73 -35.16
C TYR A 193 16.62 -23.79 -34.10
N ASP A 194 16.48 -25.03 -34.57
CA ASP A 194 16.45 -26.20 -33.69
C ASP A 194 17.75 -26.99 -33.87
N SER A 195 18.34 -27.33 -32.72
CA SER A 195 19.31 -28.41 -32.47
C SER A 195 20.70 -28.30 -33.15
N GLU A 196 21.82 -28.64 -32.50
CA GLU A 196 22.08 -29.97 -31.96
C GLU A 196 22.95 -30.00 -30.68
N ASP A 197 22.59 -30.99 -29.86
CA ASP A 197 23.26 -31.59 -28.71
C ASP A 197 24.76 -31.87 -28.90
N ASP A 198 25.52 -31.86 -27.80
CA ASP A 198 26.14 -33.11 -27.33
C ASP A 198 26.39 -33.13 -25.80
N ASN A 199 25.58 -33.96 -25.17
CA ASN A 199 25.81 -34.81 -24.00
C ASN A 199 27.22 -34.81 -23.36
N THR A 200 27.25 -34.74 -22.03
CA THR A 200 27.73 -35.87 -21.20
C THR A 200 27.37 -35.66 -19.74
N ALA A 201 26.62 -36.63 -19.22
CA ALA A 201 26.38 -36.83 -17.81
C ALA A 201 27.67 -37.25 -17.09
N GLU A 202 27.87 -36.78 -15.86
CA GLU A 202 28.19 -37.65 -14.73
C GLU A 202 28.04 -36.88 -13.41
N GLY A 203 27.73 -37.62 -12.35
CA GLY A 203 27.13 -37.10 -11.14
C GLY A 203 28.09 -36.51 -10.11
N ILE A 204 27.50 -36.34 -8.91
CA ILE A 204 28.09 -36.21 -7.56
C ILE A 204 27.82 -34.84 -6.91
N GLN A 205 26.86 -34.82 -5.97
CA GLN A 205 26.93 -34.04 -4.73
C GLN A 205 27.85 -34.79 -3.72
N PRO A 206 28.31 -34.21 -2.59
CA PRO A 206 28.45 -32.81 -2.16
C PRO A 206 29.85 -32.51 -1.53
N LEU A 207 30.05 -31.28 -1.04
CA LEU A 207 30.64 -30.96 0.28
C LEU A 207 30.05 -29.64 0.79
#